data_AF-A0A850RE32-F1
#
_entry.id   AF-A0A850RE32-F1
#
_cell.length_a   1.000
_cell.length_b   1.000
_cell.length_c   1.000
_cell.angle_alpha   90.00
_cell.angle_beta   90.00
_cell.angle_gamma   90.00
#
_symmetry.space_group_name_H-M   'P 1'
#
loop_
_entity.id
_entity.type
_entity.pdbx_description
1 polymer ?
#
loop_
_entity_poly.entity_id
_entity_poly.type
_entity_poly.pdbx_seq_one_letter_code
_entity_poly.pdbx_strand_id
1 'polypeptide(L)'
;MSKHRSRILALSLGALLSLPLLAQASENTAQTEQATPAGKILGTRQSVHPDWFKDSFLDIDEDIDEATQRGKHVILLLEMNGCPYCARMVEENFAQAPYRDFIQEKFDVIVLNVQGDREVALDAETSLPEKEVARQLGVRYTPTVIFLNAGGEPVARVDGYRNATDFKRVLDYVATRAYEKQTLAEFIAADGASDYGFRPHPRLQSITDLSTVKDQPLAVLFEDAQCAAACNALHDGHLAAPEVDAALAPFVLVRLDAQADTPITTPDGRQTTARAFADELDVDYRPTLVLYDQGREIARIANELYRYHFIGILEYVGQRHYQTYPDSPFDYINAKTAERLAAGQDVHIADD
;
A
#
# COMPACT_ATOMS: atom_id res chain seq x y z
N MET A 1 57.20 70.55 28.85
CA MET A 1 58.42 69.96 29.45
C MET A 1 58.82 68.79 28.55
N SER A 2 59.75 68.89 27.58
CA SER A 2 61.21 69.05 27.73
C SER A 2 61.72 68.02 28.77
N LYS A 3 62.52 66.99 28.49
CA LYS A 3 63.65 66.84 27.54
C LYS A 3 64.14 65.37 27.51
N HIS A 4 64.67 64.97 26.35
CA HIS A 4 65.90 64.18 26.08
C HIS A 4 66.08 62.78 26.73
N ARG A 5 66.59 61.77 26.00
CA ARG A 5 67.93 61.75 25.40
C ARG A 5 68.07 60.79 24.21
N SER A 6 68.98 61.20 23.33
CA SER A 6 69.50 60.54 22.14
C SER A 6 70.74 59.68 22.47
N ARG A 7 71.02 58.64 21.66
CA ARG A 7 72.35 58.16 21.17
C ARG A 7 72.17 56.76 20.51
N ILE A 8 72.29 56.61 19.19
CA ILE A 8 73.50 56.42 18.34
C ILE A 8 73.96 54.95 18.23
N LEU A 9 73.91 54.46 16.98
CA LEU A 9 74.69 53.43 16.26
C LEU A 9 75.01 52.06 16.90
N ALA A 10 74.69 51.00 16.14
CA ALA A 10 75.72 50.19 15.49
C ALA A 10 75.14 49.38 14.32
N LEU A 11 75.74 49.57 13.14
CA LEU A 11 75.62 48.70 11.97
C LEU A 11 76.15 47.30 12.29
N SER A 12 75.43 46.27 11.86
CA SER A 12 76.05 44.97 11.58
C SER A 12 75.48 44.39 10.28
N LEU A 13 76.38 44.41 9.29
CA LEU A 13 76.35 43.81 7.97
C LEU A 13 76.15 42.29 8.10
N GLY A 14 75.19 41.70 7.36
CA GLY A 14 74.90 40.28 7.43
C GLY A 14 74.23 39.73 6.16
N ALA A 15 75.09 39.39 5.19
CA ALA A 15 74.95 38.40 4.11
C ALA A 15 73.55 38.15 3.47
N LEU A 16 73.43 38.56 2.20
CA LEU A 16 72.48 38.00 1.24
C LEU A 16 72.74 36.49 1.05
N LEU A 17 71.78 35.64 1.43
CA LEU A 17 71.64 34.29 0.90
C LEU A 17 70.47 34.27 -0.09
N SER A 18 70.81 34.19 -1.38
CA SER A 18 69.90 33.91 -2.47
C SER A 18 69.40 32.45 -2.38
N LEU A 19 68.16 32.25 -1.93
CA LEU A 19 67.48 30.96 -2.04
C LEU A 19 66.94 30.76 -3.47
N PRO A 20 67.18 29.62 -4.11
CA PRO A 20 66.53 29.28 -5.37
C PRO A 20 65.07 28.92 -5.09
N LEU A 21 64.15 29.62 -5.76
CA LEU A 21 62.71 29.35 -5.73
C LEU A 21 62.45 28.06 -6.52
N LEU A 22 62.40 26.91 -5.83
CA LEU A 22 61.88 25.66 -6.40
C LEU A 22 60.36 25.79 -6.54
N ALA A 23 59.89 26.02 -7.77
CA ALA A 23 58.49 25.90 -8.12
C ALA A 23 58.08 24.43 -7.98
N GLN A 24 57.39 24.09 -6.88
CA GLN A 24 56.72 22.81 -6.75
C GLN A 24 55.45 22.85 -7.61
N ALA A 25 55.47 22.15 -8.74
CA ALA A 25 54.26 21.80 -9.46
C ALA A 25 53.51 20.78 -8.61
N SER A 26 52.45 21.23 -7.92
CA SER A 26 51.51 20.32 -7.28
C SER A 26 50.74 19.58 -8.36
N GLU A 27 51.12 18.32 -8.61
CA GLU A 27 50.30 17.38 -9.36
C GLU A 27 49.02 17.15 -8.56
N ASN A 28 47.96 17.87 -8.92
CA ASN A 28 46.64 17.68 -8.38
C ASN A 28 46.10 16.38 -8.98
N THR A 29 46.43 15.23 -8.38
CA THR A 29 45.73 13.98 -8.62
C THR A 29 44.28 14.16 -8.16
N ALA A 30 43.42 14.57 -9.08
CA ALA A 30 41.99 14.47 -8.93
C ALA A 30 41.66 12.99 -8.75
N GLN A 31 41.46 12.58 -7.50
CA GLN A 31 40.80 11.32 -7.20
C GLN A 31 39.39 11.45 -7.75
N THR A 32 39.12 10.78 -8.86
CA THR A 32 37.77 10.49 -9.31
C THR A 32 37.14 9.62 -8.21
N GLU A 33 36.34 10.23 -7.34
CA GLU A 33 35.36 9.51 -6.52
C GLU A 33 34.54 8.67 -7.50
N GLN A 34 34.80 7.37 -7.53
CA GLN A 34 33.95 6.42 -8.25
C GLN A 34 32.61 6.45 -7.54
N ALA A 35 31.63 7.13 -8.14
CA ALA A 35 30.27 7.15 -7.63
C ALA A 35 29.79 5.71 -7.46
N THR A 36 29.43 5.33 -6.23
CA THR A 36 28.81 4.04 -5.96
C THR A 36 27.60 3.90 -6.88
N PRO A 37 27.50 2.84 -7.70
CA PRO A 37 26.33 2.62 -8.54
C PRO A 37 25.07 2.63 -7.69
N ALA A 38 24.03 3.34 -8.15
CA ALA A 38 22.73 3.29 -7.49
C ALA A 38 22.21 1.84 -7.44
N GLY A 39 21.56 1.49 -6.34
CA GLY A 39 20.85 0.23 -6.20
C GLY A 39 19.70 0.11 -7.18
N LYS A 40 19.09 -1.07 -7.22
CA LYS A 40 17.99 -1.42 -8.13
C LYS A 40 16.73 -1.80 -7.36
N ILE A 41 15.58 -1.50 -7.96
CA ILE A 41 14.31 -2.08 -7.54
C ILE A 41 14.23 -3.49 -8.13
N LEU A 42 13.98 -4.47 -7.27
CA LEU A 42 13.86 -5.89 -7.60
C LEU A 42 12.45 -6.38 -7.26
N GLY A 43 11.98 -7.41 -7.96
CA GLY A 43 10.64 -7.96 -7.78
C GLY A 43 9.53 -7.22 -8.53
N THR A 44 9.85 -6.26 -9.41
CA THR A 44 8.86 -5.72 -10.36
C THR A 44 8.40 -6.82 -11.32
N ARG A 45 7.10 -6.87 -11.62
CA ARG A 45 6.54 -7.86 -12.56
C ARG A 45 5.45 -7.23 -13.42
N GLN A 46 5.46 -7.52 -14.71
CA GLN A 46 4.39 -7.12 -15.63
C GLN A 46 3.25 -8.14 -15.56
N SER A 47 2.01 -7.68 -15.52
CA SER A 47 0.84 -8.53 -15.70
C SER A 47 0.78 -9.08 -17.13
N VAL A 48 0.38 -10.34 -17.25
CA VAL A 48 0.11 -10.99 -18.54
C VAL A 48 -1.38 -11.29 -18.60
N HIS A 49 -2.12 -10.51 -19.38
CA HIS A 49 -3.58 -10.63 -19.46
C HIS A 49 -3.99 -11.87 -20.26
N PRO A 50 -4.96 -12.66 -19.78
CA PRO A 50 -5.54 -13.75 -20.56
C PRO A 50 -6.23 -13.27 -21.84
N ASP A 51 -6.16 -14.07 -22.90
CA ASP A 51 -6.81 -13.79 -24.20
C ASP A 51 -8.33 -13.63 -24.14
N TRP A 52 -8.97 -14.07 -23.05
CA TRP A 52 -10.42 -13.95 -22.84
C TRP A 52 -10.83 -12.63 -22.18
N PHE A 53 -9.88 -11.81 -21.74
CA PHE A 53 -10.20 -10.42 -21.35
C PHE A 53 -10.82 -9.70 -22.54
N LYS A 54 -11.74 -8.78 -22.26
CA LYS A 54 -12.48 -8.10 -23.32
C LYS A 54 -11.54 -7.18 -24.09
N ASP A 55 -11.49 -7.37 -25.40
CA ASP A 55 -10.87 -6.42 -26.32
C ASP A 55 -11.82 -5.22 -26.46
N SER A 56 -11.65 -4.25 -25.57
CA SER A 56 -12.50 -3.07 -25.44
C SER A 56 -11.90 -1.89 -26.20
N PHE A 57 -12.75 -1.13 -26.90
CA PHE A 57 -12.40 0.16 -27.47
C PHE A 57 -12.38 1.31 -26.43
N LEU A 58 -12.54 0.96 -25.15
CA LEU A 58 -12.64 1.86 -24.00
C LEU A 58 -13.85 2.81 -24.07
N ASP A 59 -14.93 2.36 -24.72
CA ASP A 59 -16.27 2.94 -24.58
C ASP A 59 -17.01 2.17 -23.49
N ILE A 60 -16.98 2.71 -22.27
CA ILE A 60 -17.43 2.00 -21.09
C ILE A 60 -18.95 1.84 -21.10
N ASP A 61 -19.70 2.82 -21.59
CA ASP A 61 -21.16 2.73 -21.73
C ASP A 61 -21.56 1.63 -22.74
N GLU A 62 -20.91 1.59 -23.92
CA GLU A 62 -21.15 0.52 -24.90
C GLU A 62 -20.76 -0.85 -24.32
N ASP A 63 -19.64 -0.94 -23.61
CA ASP A 63 -19.19 -2.19 -22.99
C ASP A 63 -20.15 -2.68 -21.89
N ILE A 64 -20.75 -1.78 -21.11
CA ILE A 64 -21.79 -2.10 -20.12
C ILE A 64 -23.06 -2.59 -20.81
N ASP A 65 -23.49 -1.95 -21.90
CA ASP A 65 -24.66 -2.35 -22.67
C ASP A 65 -24.49 -3.76 -23.26
N GLU A 66 -23.32 -4.05 -23.85
CA GLU A 66 -22.98 -5.38 -24.38
C GLU A 66 -22.94 -6.45 -23.28
N ALA A 67 -22.33 -6.14 -22.13
CA ALA A 67 -22.29 -7.04 -20.98
C ALA A 67 -23.72 -7.32 -20.49
N THR A 68 -24.53 -6.27 -20.34
CA THR A 68 -25.92 -6.35 -19.85
C THR A 68 -26.80 -7.19 -20.77
N GLN A 69 -26.69 -7.02 -22.09
CA GLN A 69 -27.41 -7.84 -23.08
C GLN A 69 -27.06 -9.33 -22.98
N ARG A 70 -25.85 -9.65 -22.53
CA ARG A 70 -25.37 -11.02 -22.28
C ARG A 70 -25.60 -11.50 -20.84
N GLY A 71 -26.25 -10.69 -20.00
CA GLY A 71 -26.52 -11.01 -18.60
C GLY A 71 -25.27 -11.00 -17.71
N LYS A 72 -24.26 -10.22 -18.08
CA LYS A 72 -22.99 -10.05 -17.37
C LYS A 72 -22.89 -8.71 -16.66
N HIS A 73 -21.92 -8.60 -15.76
CA HIS A 73 -21.42 -7.35 -15.18
C HIS A 73 -20.09 -6.96 -15.83
N VAL A 74 -19.68 -5.70 -15.69
CA VAL A 74 -18.34 -5.25 -16.12
C VAL A 74 -17.40 -5.20 -14.92
N ILE A 75 -16.17 -5.68 -15.12
CA ILE A 75 -15.05 -5.49 -14.21
C ILE A 75 -14.08 -4.50 -14.85
N LEU A 76 -13.82 -3.38 -14.18
CA LEU A 76 -12.67 -2.53 -14.47
C LEU A 76 -11.51 -2.98 -13.57
N LEU A 77 -10.47 -3.54 -14.18
CA LEU A 77 -9.20 -3.85 -13.53
C LEU A 77 -8.22 -2.71 -13.76
N LEU A 78 -8.01 -1.90 -12.73
CA LEU A 78 -7.05 -0.80 -12.75
C LEU A 78 -5.69 -1.28 -12.25
N GLU A 79 -4.68 -1.16 -13.11
CA GLU A 79 -3.32 -1.62 -12.84
C GLU A 79 -2.25 -0.58 -13.25
N MET A 80 -0.98 -0.87 -12.98
CA MET A 80 0.14 -0.09 -13.50
C MET A 80 1.26 -1.02 -13.98
N ASN A 81 2.11 -0.52 -14.89
CA ASN A 81 3.25 -1.28 -15.40
C ASN A 81 4.25 -1.63 -14.28
N GLY A 82 4.82 -2.82 -14.34
CA GLY A 82 5.81 -3.29 -13.35
C GLY A 82 5.27 -3.57 -11.95
N CYS A 83 3.94 -3.52 -11.75
CA CYS A 83 3.27 -3.78 -10.48
C CYS A 83 3.20 -5.28 -10.14
N PRO A 84 3.94 -5.77 -9.11
CA PRO A 84 3.94 -7.19 -8.79
C PRO A 84 2.60 -7.68 -8.25
N TYR A 85 1.86 -6.86 -7.52
CA TYR A 85 0.51 -7.19 -7.05
C TYR A 85 -0.49 -7.36 -8.20
N CYS A 86 -0.37 -6.53 -9.24
CA CYS A 86 -1.22 -6.58 -10.42
C CYS A 86 -0.94 -7.86 -11.21
N ALA A 87 0.34 -8.22 -11.36
CA ALA A 87 0.73 -9.48 -11.96
C ALA A 87 0.21 -10.69 -11.16
N ARG A 88 0.36 -10.69 -9.83
CA ARG A 88 -0.16 -11.74 -8.94
C ARG A 88 -1.67 -11.86 -9.03
N MET A 89 -2.38 -10.73 -9.03
CA MET A 89 -3.84 -10.67 -9.16
C MET A 89 -4.30 -11.28 -10.49
N VAL A 90 -3.73 -10.84 -11.62
CA VAL A 90 -4.08 -11.36 -12.94
C VAL A 90 -3.78 -12.85 -13.04
N GLU A 91 -2.61 -13.29 -12.57
CA GLU A 91 -2.22 -14.69 -12.64
C GLU A 91 -3.14 -15.58 -11.81
N GLU A 92 -3.32 -15.28 -10.53
CA GLU A 92 -3.97 -16.19 -9.59
C GLU A 92 -5.51 -16.09 -9.63
N ASN A 93 -6.06 -14.89 -9.84
CA ASN A 93 -7.50 -14.64 -9.75
C ASN A 93 -8.21 -14.61 -11.11
N PHE A 94 -7.47 -14.47 -12.21
CA PHE A 94 -8.04 -14.44 -13.54
C PHE A 94 -7.49 -15.58 -14.42
N ALA A 95 -6.16 -15.68 -14.60
CA ALA A 95 -5.57 -16.61 -15.56
C ALA A 95 -5.67 -18.08 -15.11
N GLN A 96 -5.30 -18.35 -13.85
CA GLN A 96 -5.15 -19.70 -13.27
C GLN A 96 -6.24 -20.02 -12.23
N ALA A 97 -7.19 -19.12 -12.00
CA ALA A 97 -8.22 -19.31 -11.00
C ALA A 97 -9.09 -20.56 -11.29
N PRO A 98 -9.45 -21.34 -10.27
CA PRO A 98 -10.35 -22.50 -10.44
C PRO A 98 -11.76 -22.10 -10.89
N TYR A 99 -12.11 -20.81 -10.78
CA TYR A 99 -13.38 -20.20 -11.19
C TYR A 99 -13.26 -19.34 -12.45
N ARG A 100 -12.20 -19.50 -13.25
CA ARG A 100 -12.00 -18.72 -14.49
C ARG A 100 -13.21 -18.78 -15.43
N ASP A 101 -13.78 -19.96 -15.64
CA ASP A 101 -14.91 -20.14 -16.56
C ASP A 101 -16.17 -19.43 -16.02
N PHE A 102 -16.32 -19.38 -14.69
CA PHE A 102 -17.37 -18.59 -14.04
C PHE A 102 -17.18 -17.08 -14.28
N ILE A 103 -15.94 -16.57 -14.27
CA ILE A 103 -15.69 -15.16 -14.62
C ILE A 103 -16.11 -14.91 -16.07
N GLN A 104 -15.68 -15.74 -17.01
CA GLN A 104 -16.03 -15.60 -18.42
C GLN A 104 -17.54 -15.67 -18.67
N GLU A 105 -18.28 -16.43 -17.86
CA GLU A 105 -19.75 -16.52 -17.94
C GLU A 105 -20.45 -15.27 -17.40
N LYS A 106 -19.95 -14.69 -16.30
CA LYS A 106 -20.66 -13.65 -15.53
C LYS A 106 -20.13 -12.24 -15.71
N PHE A 107 -18.92 -12.08 -16.23
CA PHE A 107 -18.24 -10.80 -16.30
C PHE A 107 -17.57 -10.58 -17.66
N ASP A 108 -17.45 -9.32 -18.02
CA ASP A 108 -16.47 -8.85 -18.99
C ASP A 108 -15.40 -8.04 -18.23
N VAL A 109 -14.12 -8.33 -18.50
CA VAL A 109 -12.99 -7.70 -17.80
C VAL A 109 -12.29 -6.74 -18.74
N ILE A 110 -12.23 -5.46 -18.34
CA ILE A 110 -11.58 -4.37 -19.07
C ILE A 110 -10.43 -3.87 -18.21
N VAL A 111 -9.25 -3.73 -18.82
CA VAL A 111 -8.05 -3.28 -18.12
C VAL A 111 -7.76 -1.82 -18.43
N LEU A 112 -7.58 -1.03 -17.37
CA LEU A 112 -7.16 0.36 -17.44
C LEU A 112 -5.80 0.53 -16.74
N ASN A 113 -4.89 1.25 -17.38
CA ASN A 113 -3.62 1.63 -16.77
C ASN A 113 -3.78 2.97 -16.03
N VAL A 114 -3.55 2.99 -14.72
CA VAL A 114 -3.71 4.21 -13.90
C VAL A 114 -2.71 5.33 -14.24
N GLN A 115 -1.67 5.02 -15.01
CA GLN A 115 -0.73 5.99 -15.59
C GLN A 115 -0.88 6.12 -17.10
N GLY A 116 -1.87 5.44 -17.69
CA GLY A 116 -2.12 5.39 -19.12
C GLY A 116 -2.71 6.69 -19.66
N ASP A 117 -2.52 6.87 -20.97
CA ASP A 117 -2.96 8.00 -21.75
C ASP A 117 -3.93 7.59 -22.87
N ARG A 118 -4.46 6.35 -22.86
CA ARG A 118 -5.52 5.99 -23.79
C ARG A 118 -6.78 6.77 -23.42
N GLU A 119 -7.51 7.26 -24.42
CA GLU A 119 -8.80 7.90 -24.20
C GLU A 119 -9.83 6.83 -23.81
N VAL A 120 -10.57 7.09 -22.74
CA VAL A 120 -11.67 6.28 -22.25
C VAL A 120 -12.94 7.12 -22.39
N ALA A 121 -13.88 6.69 -23.20
CA ALA A 121 -15.22 7.27 -23.24
C ALA A 121 -16.02 6.67 -22.08
N LEU A 122 -16.29 7.48 -21.05
CA LEU A 122 -17.10 7.06 -19.92
C LEU A 122 -18.58 7.11 -20.25
N ASP A 123 -18.97 8.13 -21.03
CA ASP A 123 -20.32 8.35 -21.53
C ASP A 123 -20.27 9.18 -22.83
N ALA A 124 -21.44 9.49 -23.40
CA ALA A 124 -21.55 10.24 -24.66
C ALA A 124 -20.95 11.66 -24.65
N GLU A 125 -20.79 12.27 -23.46
CA GLU A 125 -20.28 13.64 -23.29
C GLU A 125 -18.88 13.67 -22.65
N THR A 126 -18.47 12.59 -21.99
CA THR A 126 -17.26 12.51 -21.17
C THR A 126 -16.26 11.50 -21.73
N SER A 127 -15.15 12.01 -22.25
CA SER A 127 -13.97 11.20 -22.57
C SER A 127 -12.73 11.77 -21.89
N LEU A 128 -11.95 10.88 -21.27
CA LEU A 128 -10.80 11.24 -20.43
C LEU A 128 -9.66 10.22 -20.62
N PRO A 129 -8.39 10.64 -20.47
CA PRO A 129 -7.28 9.70 -20.38
C PRO A 129 -7.44 8.72 -19.21
N GLU A 130 -6.96 7.49 -19.34
CA GLU A 130 -7.05 6.45 -18.29
C GLU A 130 -6.60 6.94 -16.89
N LYS A 131 -5.50 7.71 -16.82
CA LYS A 131 -5.01 8.29 -15.56
C LYS A 131 -5.99 9.25 -14.89
N GLU A 132 -6.77 9.99 -15.69
CA GLU A 132 -7.78 10.90 -15.19
C GLU A 132 -9.02 10.14 -14.75
N VAL A 133 -9.41 9.09 -15.48
CA VAL A 133 -10.46 8.15 -15.04
C VAL A 133 -10.09 7.52 -13.70
N ALA A 134 -8.86 7.01 -13.56
CA ALA A 134 -8.37 6.45 -12.30
C ALA A 134 -8.44 7.47 -11.15
N ARG A 135 -8.11 8.74 -11.42
CA ARG A 135 -8.23 9.84 -10.45
C ARG A 135 -9.68 10.12 -10.06
N GLN A 136 -10.60 10.18 -11.03
CA GLN A 136 -12.02 10.40 -10.78
C GLN A 136 -12.65 9.25 -9.99
N LEU A 137 -12.23 8.02 -10.28
CA LEU A 137 -12.63 6.82 -9.52
C LEU A 137 -11.93 6.72 -8.16
N GLY A 138 -11.08 7.68 -7.79
CA GLY A 138 -10.38 7.68 -6.49
C GLY A 138 -9.45 6.50 -6.30
N VAL A 139 -8.82 6.00 -7.37
CA VAL A 139 -7.85 4.90 -7.28
C VAL A 139 -6.55 5.43 -6.69
N ARG A 140 -6.14 4.86 -5.55
CA ARG A 140 -4.96 5.28 -4.78
C ARG A 140 -3.82 4.27 -4.80
N TYR A 141 -4.11 3.02 -5.15
CA TYR A 141 -3.15 1.93 -5.20
C TYR A 141 -3.66 0.85 -6.17
N THR A 142 -2.77 0.00 -6.66
CA THR A 142 -3.09 -1.03 -7.65
C THR A 142 -2.68 -2.42 -7.17
N PRO A 143 -3.39 -3.48 -7.59
CA PRO A 143 -4.58 -3.43 -8.45
C PRO A 143 -5.80 -2.87 -7.72
N THR A 144 -6.67 -2.16 -8.43
CA THR A 144 -8.04 -1.87 -7.96
C THR A 144 -9.01 -2.53 -8.92
N VAL A 145 -9.97 -3.28 -8.39
CA VAL A 145 -11.02 -3.94 -9.17
C VAL A 145 -12.35 -3.28 -8.85
N ILE A 146 -13.01 -2.71 -9.85
CA ILE A 146 -14.32 -2.09 -9.71
C ILE A 146 -15.34 -2.90 -10.50
N PHE A 147 -16.44 -3.26 -9.85
CA PHE A 147 -17.53 -4.01 -10.46
C PHE A 147 -18.67 -3.05 -10.76
N LEU A 148 -19.09 -2.99 -12.02
CA LEU A 148 -20.17 -2.12 -12.48
C LEU A 148 -21.45 -2.92 -12.71
N ASN A 149 -22.59 -2.35 -12.32
CA ASN A 149 -23.91 -2.88 -12.66
C ASN A 149 -24.35 -2.44 -14.07
N ALA A 150 -25.56 -2.85 -14.46
CA ALA A 150 -26.14 -2.52 -15.76
C ALA A 150 -26.44 -1.01 -15.97
N GLY A 151 -26.37 -0.19 -14.91
CA GLY A 151 -26.46 1.26 -14.99
C GLY A 151 -25.10 1.96 -14.91
N GLY A 152 -24.00 1.22 -14.97
CA GLY A 152 -22.64 1.76 -14.85
C GLY A 152 -22.23 2.17 -13.44
N GLU A 153 -23.02 1.85 -12.42
CA GLU A 153 -22.72 2.21 -11.04
C GLU A 153 -21.76 1.18 -10.41
N PRO A 154 -20.71 1.63 -9.69
CA PRO A 154 -19.89 0.74 -8.88
C PRO A 154 -20.70 0.05 -7.77
N VAL A 155 -20.76 -1.29 -7.79
CA VAL A 155 -21.49 -2.10 -6.80
C VAL A 155 -20.58 -2.90 -5.86
N ALA A 156 -19.32 -3.06 -6.23
CA ALA A 156 -18.28 -3.58 -5.36
C ALA A 156 -16.93 -3.03 -5.80
N ARG A 157 -16.00 -2.97 -4.84
CA ARG A 157 -14.63 -2.51 -5.07
C ARG A 157 -13.66 -3.38 -4.27
N VAL A 158 -12.57 -3.78 -4.90
CA VAL A 158 -11.45 -4.46 -4.25
C VAL A 158 -10.21 -3.62 -4.46
N ASP A 159 -9.64 -3.19 -3.36
CA ASP A 159 -8.51 -2.28 -3.30
C ASP A 159 -7.27 -3.06 -2.83
N GLY A 160 -6.39 -3.40 -3.78
CA GLY A 160 -5.23 -4.28 -3.59
C GLY A 160 -5.51 -5.76 -3.88
N TYR A 161 -4.50 -6.60 -3.70
CA TYR A 161 -4.63 -8.04 -3.95
C TYR A 161 -5.39 -8.74 -2.80
N ARG A 162 -6.32 -9.64 -3.17
CA ARG A 162 -6.92 -10.66 -2.30
C ARG A 162 -6.65 -12.04 -2.89
N ASN A 163 -6.45 -13.05 -2.06
CA ASN A 163 -6.27 -14.43 -2.55
C ASN A 163 -7.52 -14.97 -3.29
N ALA A 164 -7.34 -16.10 -3.96
CA ALA A 164 -8.37 -16.72 -4.79
C ALA A 164 -9.69 -16.98 -4.06
N THR A 165 -9.64 -17.42 -2.80
CA THR A 165 -10.85 -17.70 -2.00
C THR A 165 -11.60 -16.40 -1.69
N ASP A 166 -10.89 -15.38 -1.21
CA ASP A 166 -11.50 -14.13 -0.81
C ASP A 166 -11.98 -13.29 -2.01
N PHE A 167 -11.24 -13.31 -3.12
CA PHE A 167 -11.68 -12.65 -4.36
C PHE A 167 -12.94 -13.33 -4.94
N LYS A 168 -13.04 -14.67 -4.84
CA LYS A 168 -14.23 -15.40 -5.29
C LYS A 168 -15.50 -14.98 -4.53
N ARG A 169 -15.40 -14.67 -3.24
CA ARG A 169 -16.55 -14.17 -2.47
C ARG A 169 -17.07 -12.84 -3.01
N VAL A 170 -16.20 -11.95 -3.45
CA VAL A 170 -16.60 -10.69 -4.10
C VAL A 170 -17.27 -10.97 -5.44
N LEU A 171 -16.71 -11.87 -6.25
CA LEU A 171 -17.33 -12.28 -7.50
C LEU A 171 -18.73 -12.89 -7.29
N ASP A 172 -18.92 -13.71 -6.26
CA ASP A 172 -20.22 -14.29 -5.92
C ASP A 172 -21.22 -13.23 -5.46
N TYR A 173 -20.78 -12.28 -4.64
CA TYR A 173 -21.60 -11.15 -4.20
C TYR A 173 -22.15 -10.36 -5.39
N VAL A 174 -21.32 -10.07 -6.39
CA VAL A 174 -21.74 -9.32 -7.59
C VAL A 174 -22.58 -10.18 -8.53
N ALA A 175 -22.14 -11.41 -8.84
CA ALA A 175 -22.83 -12.29 -9.78
C ALA A 175 -24.24 -12.66 -9.30
N THR A 176 -24.44 -12.79 -7.97
CA THR A 176 -25.76 -13.05 -7.37
C THR A 176 -26.60 -11.79 -7.12
N ARG A 177 -26.04 -10.61 -7.41
CA ARG A 177 -26.63 -9.30 -7.12
C ARG A 177 -27.00 -9.10 -5.65
N ALA A 178 -26.20 -9.69 -4.76
CA ALA A 178 -26.40 -9.54 -3.32
C ALA A 178 -26.28 -8.07 -2.86
N TYR A 179 -25.55 -7.24 -3.61
CA TYR A 179 -25.43 -5.80 -3.40
C TYR A 179 -26.75 -5.03 -3.42
N GLU A 180 -27.83 -5.58 -3.99
CA GLU A 180 -29.14 -4.95 -3.96
C GLU A 180 -29.82 -5.02 -2.58
N LYS A 181 -29.28 -5.83 -1.66
CA LYS A 181 -29.95 -6.18 -0.39
C LYS A 181 -29.08 -6.00 0.84
N GLN A 182 -27.77 -6.13 0.69
CA GLN A 182 -26.81 -6.12 1.80
C GLN A 182 -25.44 -5.69 1.30
N THR A 183 -24.58 -5.28 2.22
CA THR A 183 -23.18 -4.95 1.98
C THR A 183 -22.34 -6.20 1.72
N LEU A 184 -21.14 -6.01 1.17
CA LEU A 184 -20.18 -7.10 0.98
C LEU A 184 -19.74 -7.71 2.32
N ALA A 185 -19.55 -6.89 3.36
CA ALA A 185 -19.21 -7.34 4.70
C ALA A 185 -20.28 -8.26 5.29
N GLU A 186 -21.57 -7.90 5.16
CA GLU A 186 -22.71 -8.73 5.58
C GLU A 186 -22.80 -10.03 4.76
N PHE A 187 -22.55 -9.97 3.46
CA PHE A 187 -22.54 -11.16 2.59
C PHE A 187 -21.46 -12.16 3.01
N ILE A 188 -20.24 -11.70 3.28
CA ILE A 188 -19.12 -12.55 3.72
C ILE A 188 -19.37 -13.12 5.12
N ALA A 189 -20.01 -12.34 6.00
CA ALA A 189 -20.37 -12.76 7.36
C ALA A 189 -21.39 -13.91 7.37
N ALA A 190 -22.27 -13.96 6.39
CA ALA A 190 -23.31 -14.98 6.27
C ALA A 190 -22.82 -16.30 5.65
N ASP A 191 -21.68 -16.27 4.96
CA ASP A 191 -20.99 -17.47 4.50
C ASP A 191 -20.57 -18.30 5.74
N GLY A 192 -20.74 -19.61 5.73
CA GLY A 192 -20.61 -20.43 6.96
C GLY A 192 -19.25 -20.28 7.67
N ALA A 193 -19.23 -20.53 8.98
CA ALA A 193 -18.02 -20.49 9.81
C ALA A 193 -16.93 -21.45 9.28
N SER A 194 -15.68 -20.99 9.19
CA SER A 194 -14.53 -21.87 9.00
C SER A 194 -13.96 -22.37 10.34
N ASP A 195 -13.09 -23.38 10.29
CA ASP A 195 -12.38 -23.92 11.46
C ASP A 195 -11.26 -23.00 12.01
N TYR A 196 -11.21 -21.73 11.61
CA TYR A 196 -10.20 -20.80 12.09
C TYR A 196 -10.38 -20.47 13.58
N GLY A 197 -9.29 -20.65 14.34
CA GLY A 197 -9.16 -20.17 15.71
C GLY A 197 -8.11 -19.07 15.79
N PHE A 198 -8.42 -18.02 16.54
CA PHE A 198 -7.52 -16.91 16.79
C PHE A 198 -6.14 -17.34 17.30
N ARG A 199 -5.09 -16.95 16.58
CA ARG A 199 -3.71 -17.33 16.90
C ARG A 199 -3.04 -16.36 17.88
N PRO A 200 -2.21 -16.85 18.82
CA PRO A 200 -1.52 -15.97 19.76
C PRO A 200 -0.36 -15.23 19.09
N HIS A 201 -0.09 -14.01 19.56
CA HIS A 201 1.09 -13.24 19.17
C HIS A 201 1.62 -12.47 20.40
N PRO A 202 2.94 -12.41 20.66
CA PRO A 202 3.50 -11.83 21.90
C PRO A 202 3.15 -10.36 22.15
N ARG A 203 2.91 -9.58 21.08
CA ARG A 203 2.53 -8.15 21.17
C ARG A 203 1.04 -7.91 21.37
N LEU A 204 0.18 -8.93 21.24
CA LEU A 204 -1.25 -8.73 21.41
C LEU A 204 -1.58 -8.39 22.85
N GLN A 205 -2.30 -7.30 23.03
CA GLN A 205 -2.76 -6.83 24.33
C GLN A 205 -4.29 -6.96 24.42
N SER A 206 -4.77 -7.33 25.61
CA SER A 206 -6.20 -7.41 25.91
C SER A 206 -6.71 -6.07 26.44
N ILE A 207 -7.03 -5.15 25.53
CA ILE A 207 -7.57 -3.82 25.83
C ILE A 207 -8.95 -3.71 25.18
N THR A 208 -9.98 -3.41 25.97
CA THR A 208 -11.34 -3.16 25.46
C THR A 208 -11.69 -1.69 25.44
N ASP A 209 -10.99 -0.84 26.18
CA ASP A 209 -11.11 0.62 26.10
C ASP A 209 -9.93 1.20 25.31
N LEU A 210 -10.09 1.30 23.99
CA LEU A 210 -9.04 1.76 23.07
C LEU A 210 -8.73 3.25 23.24
N SER A 211 -9.64 4.02 23.86
CA SER A 211 -9.42 5.45 24.13
C SER A 211 -8.30 5.69 25.15
N THR A 212 -7.99 4.69 25.98
CA THR A 212 -6.91 4.75 26.98
C THR A 212 -5.50 4.80 26.38
N VAL A 213 -5.36 4.41 25.11
CA VAL A 213 -4.07 4.38 24.39
C VAL A 213 -3.99 5.39 23.24
N LYS A 214 -4.94 6.33 23.18
CA LYS A 214 -5.06 7.30 22.06
C LYS A 214 -3.80 8.11 21.75
N ASP A 215 -2.92 8.34 22.74
CA ASP A 215 -1.70 9.14 22.58
C ASP A 215 -0.51 8.32 22.03
N GLN A 216 -0.70 7.02 21.85
CA GLN A 216 0.27 6.09 21.26
C GLN A 216 -0.23 5.59 19.89
N PRO A 217 0.67 5.20 18.98
CA PRO A 217 0.27 4.43 17.81
C PRO A 217 -0.49 3.16 18.24
N LEU A 218 -1.66 2.94 17.65
CA LEU A 218 -2.53 1.81 17.93
C LEU A 218 -2.76 1.04 16.63
N ALA A 219 -2.52 -0.27 16.65
CA ALA A 219 -2.89 -1.17 15.57
C ALA A 219 -4.06 -2.03 16.03
N VAL A 220 -5.22 -1.88 15.39
CA VAL A 220 -6.40 -2.72 15.61
C VAL A 220 -6.44 -3.77 14.51
N LEU A 221 -6.16 -5.02 14.87
CA LEU A 221 -6.25 -6.17 14.00
C LEU A 221 -7.66 -6.77 14.07
N PHE A 222 -8.42 -6.65 13.00
CA PHE A 222 -9.69 -7.34 12.82
C PHE A 222 -9.48 -8.70 12.19
N GLU A 223 -9.92 -9.75 12.87
CA GLU A 223 -9.96 -11.13 12.40
C GLU A 223 -11.34 -11.72 12.74
N ASP A 224 -11.72 -12.82 12.10
CA ASP A 224 -12.89 -13.60 12.50
C ASP A 224 -12.80 -15.03 11.93
N ALA A 225 -13.80 -15.85 12.18
CA ALA A 225 -13.86 -17.21 11.68
C ALA A 225 -13.94 -17.32 10.15
N GLN A 226 -14.10 -16.23 9.39
CA GLN A 226 -14.23 -16.27 7.93
C GLN A 226 -12.89 -16.13 7.20
N CYS A 227 -11.82 -15.76 7.91
CA CYS A 227 -10.54 -15.40 7.28
C CYS A 227 -9.47 -16.49 7.31
N ALA A 228 -9.81 -17.77 7.54
CA ALA A 228 -8.83 -18.84 7.80
C ALA A 228 -7.56 -18.78 6.95
N ALA A 229 -7.70 -18.70 5.62
CA ALA A 229 -6.57 -18.71 4.70
C ALA A 229 -5.70 -17.45 4.87
N ALA A 230 -6.30 -16.26 4.74
CA ALA A 230 -5.59 -14.99 4.82
C ALA A 230 -5.02 -14.71 6.22
N CYS A 231 -5.76 -15.05 7.28
CA CYS A 231 -5.32 -14.91 8.66
C CYS A 231 -4.16 -15.85 8.96
N ASN A 232 -4.22 -17.13 8.56
CA ASN A 232 -3.07 -18.02 8.70
C ASN A 232 -1.85 -17.51 7.93
N ALA A 233 -2.02 -17.04 6.70
CA ALA A 233 -0.93 -16.45 5.93
C ALA A 233 -0.30 -15.23 6.63
N LEU A 234 -1.12 -14.35 7.22
CA LEU A 234 -0.62 -13.21 7.99
C LEU A 234 0.19 -13.67 9.21
N HIS A 235 -0.31 -14.66 9.96
CA HIS A 235 0.35 -15.16 11.18
C HIS A 235 1.62 -15.96 10.90
N ASP A 236 1.62 -16.82 9.87
CA ASP A 236 2.77 -17.65 9.49
C ASP A 236 3.85 -16.87 8.73
N GLY A 237 3.44 -15.84 7.99
CA GLY A 237 4.33 -14.96 7.25
C GLY A 237 4.73 -13.75 8.08
N HIS A 238 3.97 -12.66 7.94
CA HIS A 238 4.38 -11.35 8.44
C HIS A 238 4.52 -11.32 9.95
N LEU A 239 3.55 -11.81 10.71
CA LEU A 239 3.63 -11.73 12.18
C LEU A 239 4.66 -12.68 12.81
N ALA A 240 5.19 -13.63 12.05
CA ALA A 240 6.32 -14.47 12.48
C ALA A 240 7.69 -13.84 12.17
N ALA A 241 7.73 -12.81 11.32
CA ALA A 241 8.98 -12.21 10.83
C ALA A 241 9.56 -11.20 11.84
N PRO A 242 10.84 -11.33 12.25
CA PRO A 242 11.47 -10.40 13.21
C PRO A 242 11.45 -8.93 12.78
N GLU A 243 11.59 -8.66 11.48
CA GLU A 243 11.55 -7.31 10.92
C GLU A 243 10.16 -6.67 11.01
N VAL A 244 9.10 -7.47 10.94
CA VAL A 244 7.73 -7.01 11.15
C VAL A 244 7.48 -6.79 12.64
N ASP A 245 7.96 -7.69 13.51
CA ASP A 245 7.90 -7.51 14.95
C ASP A 245 8.57 -6.19 15.39
N ALA A 246 9.71 -5.85 14.79
CA ALA A 246 10.38 -4.57 15.00
C ALA A 246 9.54 -3.38 14.52
N ALA A 247 8.90 -3.48 13.35
CA ALA A 247 8.02 -2.43 12.83
C ALA A 247 6.74 -2.25 13.66
N LEU A 248 6.25 -3.33 14.30
CA LEU A 248 5.11 -3.29 15.23
C LEU A 248 5.48 -2.77 16.63
N ALA A 249 6.77 -2.65 16.96
CA ALA A 249 7.20 -2.26 18.30
C ALA A 249 6.66 -0.93 18.84
N PRO A 250 6.45 0.12 18.01
CA PRO A 250 5.84 1.37 18.46
C PRO A 250 4.34 1.28 18.77
N PHE A 251 3.66 0.20 18.36
CA PHE A 251 2.22 0.08 18.45
C PHE A 251 1.76 -0.62 19.73
N VAL A 252 0.67 -0.13 20.28
CA VAL A 252 -0.27 -0.97 21.04
C VAL A 252 -1.02 -1.83 20.02
N LEU A 253 -0.83 -3.15 20.04
CA LEU A 253 -1.51 -4.07 19.13
C LEU A 253 -2.70 -4.74 19.84
N VAL A 254 -3.92 -4.48 19.36
CA VAL A 254 -5.15 -5.08 19.88
C VAL A 254 -5.82 -5.87 18.77
N ARG A 255 -6.33 -7.06 19.10
CA ARG A 255 -7.19 -7.82 18.20
C ARG A 255 -8.65 -7.67 18.60
N LEU A 256 -9.49 -7.48 17.60
CA LEU A 256 -10.94 -7.53 17.73
C LEU A 256 -11.51 -8.63 16.81
N ASP A 257 -12.48 -9.37 17.33
CA ASP A 257 -13.30 -10.25 16.51
C ASP A 257 -14.32 -9.39 15.75
N ALA A 258 -14.19 -9.34 14.42
CA ALA A 258 -15.04 -8.52 13.57
C ALA A 258 -16.52 -8.96 13.57
N GLN A 259 -16.84 -10.11 14.15
CA GLN A 259 -18.20 -10.65 14.25
C GLN A 259 -18.69 -10.77 15.71
N ALA A 260 -17.92 -10.33 16.71
CA ALA A 260 -18.35 -10.45 18.10
C ALA A 260 -19.07 -9.20 18.58
N ASP A 261 -20.14 -9.39 19.36
CA ASP A 261 -20.80 -8.30 20.11
C ASP A 261 -20.07 -7.96 21.43
N THR A 262 -18.75 -8.21 21.48
CA THR A 262 -17.92 -7.88 22.64
C THR A 262 -17.92 -6.36 22.84
N PRO A 263 -18.33 -5.85 24.01
CA PRO A 263 -18.32 -4.41 24.29
C PRO A 263 -16.89 -3.84 24.26
N ILE A 264 -16.74 -2.71 23.59
CA ILE A 264 -15.48 -1.95 23.51
C ILE A 264 -15.75 -0.44 23.60
N THR A 265 -14.70 0.32 23.89
CA THR A 265 -14.63 1.76 23.64
C THR A 265 -13.69 2.01 22.47
N THR A 266 -14.16 2.69 21.44
CA THR A 266 -13.39 3.05 20.24
C THR A 266 -12.27 4.06 20.56
N PRO A 267 -11.30 4.27 19.66
CA PRO A 267 -10.22 5.23 19.87
C PRO A 267 -10.67 6.68 20.15
N ASP A 268 -11.84 7.08 19.63
CA ASP A 268 -12.48 8.38 19.86
C ASP A 268 -13.34 8.43 21.14
N GLY A 269 -13.42 7.34 21.93
CA GLY A 269 -14.07 7.30 23.24
C GLY A 269 -15.54 6.86 23.23
N ARG A 270 -16.08 6.42 22.10
CA ARG A 270 -17.47 5.98 21.98
C ARG A 270 -17.62 4.51 22.37
N GLN A 271 -18.68 4.21 23.13
CA GLN A 271 -19.03 2.84 23.52
C GLN A 271 -19.73 2.14 22.35
N THR A 272 -19.31 0.92 22.01
CA THR A 272 -19.89 0.11 20.92
C THR A 272 -19.54 -1.38 21.13
N THR A 273 -19.76 -2.22 20.12
CA THR A 273 -19.24 -3.60 20.06
C THR A 273 -18.16 -3.75 19.00
N ALA A 274 -17.34 -4.80 19.10
CA ALA A 274 -16.31 -5.10 18.10
C ALA A 274 -16.89 -5.25 16.68
N ARG A 275 -18.03 -5.96 16.53
CA ARG A 275 -18.79 -6.06 15.28
C ARG A 275 -19.23 -4.70 14.76
N ALA A 276 -19.96 -3.93 15.55
CA ALA A 276 -20.47 -2.63 15.12
C ALA A 276 -19.35 -1.63 14.77
N PHE A 277 -18.17 -1.76 15.40
CA PHE A 277 -17.00 -0.97 15.04
C PHE A 277 -16.38 -1.42 13.71
N ALA A 278 -16.29 -2.73 13.45
CA ALA A 278 -15.84 -3.27 12.17
C ALA A 278 -16.78 -2.85 11.02
N ASP A 279 -18.10 -2.88 11.26
CA ASP A 279 -19.12 -2.48 10.28
C ASP A 279 -19.04 -0.98 9.96
N GLU A 280 -18.86 -0.12 10.99
CA GLU A 280 -18.70 1.32 10.79
C GLU A 280 -17.44 1.67 9.98
N LEU A 281 -16.38 0.89 10.14
CA LEU A 281 -15.14 1.04 9.39
C LEU A 281 -15.20 0.41 7.98
N ASP A 282 -16.33 -0.21 7.60
CA ASP A 282 -16.49 -0.98 6.37
C ASP A 282 -15.40 -2.05 6.20
N VAL A 283 -15.15 -2.82 7.26
CA VAL A 283 -14.19 -3.94 7.23
C VAL A 283 -14.83 -5.11 6.45
N ASP A 284 -14.66 -5.09 5.14
CA ASP A 284 -15.15 -6.11 4.22
C ASP A 284 -14.15 -7.26 4.02
N TYR A 285 -12.87 -7.02 4.28
CA TYR A 285 -11.77 -7.98 4.18
C TYR A 285 -11.14 -8.25 5.54
N ARG A 286 -10.74 -9.50 5.78
CA ARG A 286 -9.99 -9.90 6.99
C ARG A 286 -8.84 -10.82 6.59
N PRO A 287 -7.67 -10.72 7.24
CA PRO A 287 -7.36 -9.81 8.34
C PRO A 287 -7.21 -8.36 7.85
N THR A 288 -7.68 -7.42 8.66
CA THR A 288 -7.47 -5.98 8.42
C THR A 288 -6.76 -5.35 9.61
N LEU A 289 -5.66 -4.63 9.36
CA LEU A 289 -5.02 -3.78 10.37
C LEU A 289 -5.44 -2.34 10.14
N VAL A 290 -6.15 -1.74 11.10
CA VAL A 290 -6.43 -0.30 11.11
C VAL A 290 -5.45 0.38 12.06
N LEU A 291 -4.71 1.34 11.54
CA LEU A 291 -3.60 2.00 12.24
C LEU A 291 -4.01 3.41 12.64
N TYR A 292 -3.99 3.65 13.95
CA TYR A 292 -4.36 4.91 14.58
C TYR A 292 -3.14 5.59 15.18
N ASP A 293 -3.21 6.92 15.27
CA ASP A 293 -2.41 7.73 16.19
C ASP A 293 -3.25 8.95 16.60
N GLN A 294 -3.09 9.41 17.84
CA GLN A 294 -3.86 10.54 18.38
C GLN A 294 -5.39 10.35 18.29
N GLY A 295 -5.85 9.10 18.43
CA GLY A 295 -7.27 8.73 18.34
C GLY A 295 -7.89 8.81 16.95
N ARG A 296 -7.09 9.05 15.90
CA ARG A 296 -7.54 9.13 14.51
C ARG A 296 -6.97 7.99 13.68
N GLU A 297 -7.76 7.48 12.74
CA GLU A 297 -7.24 6.57 11.72
C GLU A 297 -6.25 7.32 10.82
N ILE A 298 -5.08 6.73 10.62
CA ILE A 298 -4.00 7.28 9.77
C ILE A 298 -3.86 6.46 8.49
N ALA A 299 -3.90 5.15 8.60
CA ALA A 299 -3.81 4.22 7.47
C ALA A 299 -4.45 2.88 7.84
N ARG A 300 -4.69 2.04 6.84
CA ARG A 300 -5.12 0.65 7.04
C ARG A 300 -4.45 -0.28 6.03
N ILE A 301 -4.27 -1.53 6.43
CA ILE A 301 -3.86 -2.64 5.57
C ILE A 301 -5.08 -3.56 5.47
N ALA A 302 -5.80 -3.48 4.35
CA ALA A 302 -7.05 -4.19 4.08
C ALA A 302 -6.96 -5.09 2.83
N ASN A 303 -5.75 -5.60 2.56
CA ASN A 303 -5.40 -6.50 1.46
C ASN A 303 -4.09 -7.24 1.82
N GLU A 304 -3.67 -8.20 1.00
CA GLU A 304 -2.34 -8.81 1.19
C GLU A 304 -1.25 -7.97 0.53
N LEU A 305 -0.25 -7.62 1.35
CA LEU A 305 0.95 -6.91 0.93
C LEU A 305 2.16 -7.83 1.00
N TYR A 306 3.13 -7.62 0.11
CA TYR A 306 4.48 -8.14 0.30
C TYR A 306 5.15 -7.44 1.48
N ARG A 307 6.16 -8.10 2.07
CA ARG A 307 6.74 -7.68 3.34
C ARG A 307 7.27 -6.25 3.33
N TYR A 308 7.87 -5.82 2.22
CA TYR A 308 8.42 -4.46 2.09
C TYR A 308 7.36 -3.38 2.32
N HIS A 309 6.20 -3.52 1.66
CA HIS A 309 5.11 -2.54 1.77
C HIS A 309 4.38 -2.67 3.11
N PHE A 310 4.22 -3.89 3.62
CA PHE A 310 3.63 -4.13 4.95
C PHE A 310 4.42 -3.40 6.04
N ILE A 311 5.74 -3.57 6.06
CA ILE A 311 6.65 -2.85 6.98
C ILE A 311 6.60 -1.34 6.72
N GLY A 312 6.61 -0.92 5.46
CA GLY A 312 6.57 0.50 5.09
C GLY A 312 5.35 1.23 5.67
N ILE A 313 4.17 0.62 5.62
CA ILE A 313 2.94 1.19 6.20
C ILE A 313 2.98 1.20 7.73
N LEU A 314 3.52 0.16 8.36
CA LEU A 314 3.70 0.14 9.82
C LEU A 314 4.67 1.23 10.28
N GLU A 315 5.82 1.37 9.62
CA GLU A 315 6.77 2.46 9.92
C GLU A 315 6.12 3.83 9.69
N TYR A 316 5.35 3.98 8.61
CA TYR A 316 4.69 5.24 8.26
C TYR A 316 3.84 5.79 9.41
N VAL A 317 3.04 4.93 10.05
CA VAL A 317 2.21 5.33 11.20
C VAL A 317 3.00 5.29 12.51
N GLY A 318 3.71 4.19 12.78
CA GLY A 318 4.39 3.95 14.06
C GLY A 318 5.53 4.94 14.34
N GLN A 319 6.13 5.52 13.29
CA GLN A 319 7.16 6.56 13.39
C GLN A 319 6.64 7.95 13.01
N ARG A 320 5.33 8.09 12.77
CA ARG A 320 4.64 9.34 12.44
C ARG A 320 5.13 10.05 11.17
N HIS A 321 5.56 9.29 10.15
CA HIS A 321 5.97 9.85 8.85
C HIS A 321 4.82 10.53 8.12
N TYR A 322 3.56 10.20 8.46
CA TYR A 322 2.37 10.91 7.96
C TYR A 322 2.37 12.42 8.25
N GLN A 323 3.18 12.91 9.18
CA GLN A 323 3.34 14.35 9.43
C GLN A 323 4.14 15.04 8.31
N THR A 324 5.04 14.30 7.67
CA THR A 324 5.87 14.78 6.54
C THR A 324 5.24 14.42 5.20
N TYR A 325 4.58 13.27 5.13
CA TYR A 325 3.94 12.73 3.93
C TYR A 325 2.42 12.58 4.19
N PRO A 326 1.64 13.68 4.21
CA PRO A 326 0.26 13.66 4.70
C PRO A 326 -0.74 12.97 3.76
N ASP A 327 -0.41 12.82 2.48
CA ASP A 327 -1.36 12.38 1.47
C ASP A 327 -1.41 10.85 1.32
N SER A 328 -0.27 10.18 1.45
CA SER A 328 -0.16 8.73 1.21
C SER A 328 1.01 8.07 1.94
N PRO A 329 0.81 6.86 2.51
CA PRO A 329 1.93 6.04 2.98
C PRO A 329 2.93 5.69 1.87
N PHE A 330 2.49 5.64 0.62
CA PHE A 330 3.37 5.32 -0.51
C PHE A 330 4.33 6.46 -0.83
N ASP A 331 4.03 7.72 -0.50
CA ASP A 331 4.98 8.81 -0.69
C ASP A 331 6.19 8.66 0.23
N TYR A 332 5.96 8.25 1.48
CA TYR A 332 7.02 7.85 2.41
C TYR A 332 7.80 6.64 1.90
N ILE A 333 7.10 5.58 1.48
CA ILE A 333 7.75 4.36 0.99
C ILE A 333 8.61 4.66 -0.26
N ASN A 334 8.14 5.51 -1.16
CA ASN A 334 8.88 5.95 -2.34
C ASN A 334 10.13 6.75 -1.96
N ALA A 335 10.02 7.68 -1.01
CA ALA A 335 11.16 8.44 -0.52
C ALA A 335 12.21 7.55 0.16
N LYS A 336 11.78 6.64 1.05
CA LYS A 336 12.64 5.61 1.67
C LYS A 336 13.32 4.74 0.63
N THR A 337 12.59 4.33 -0.40
CA THR A 337 13.13 3.53 -1.51
C THR A 337 14.20 4.32 -2.25
N ALA A 338 13.94 5.57 -2.63
CA ALA A 338 14.89 6.43 -3.33
C ALA A 338 16.19 6.65 -2.52
N GLU A 339 16.09 6.84 -1.20
CA GLU A 339 17.25 6.97 -0.31
C GLU A 339 18.12 5.70 -0.32
N ARG A 340 17.50 4.51 -0.22
CA ARG A 340 18.23 3.23 -0.26
C ARG A 340 18.94 3.01 -1.59
N LEU A 341 18.24 3.28 -2.71
CA LEU A 341 18.83 3.16 -4.05
C LEU A 341 19.99 4.14 -4.21
N ALA A 342 19.87 5.38 -3.74
CA ALA A 342 20.96 6.36 -3.78
C ALA A 342 22.17 5.93 -2.93
N ALA A 343 21.95 5.15 -1.87
CA ALA A 343 22.99 4.53 -1.05
C ALA A 343 23.60 3.25 -1.68
N GLY A 344 23.20 2.88 -2.89
CA GLY A 344 23.69 1.67 -3.57
C GLY A 344 23.04 0.37 -3.07
N GLN A 345 21.93 0.46 -2.34
CA GLN A 345 21.22 -0.71 -1.79
C GLN A 345 20.07 -1.12 -2.72
N ASP A 346 20.02 -2.39 -3.07
CA ASP A 346 18.88 -2.96 -3.80
C ASP A 346 17.64 -3.04 -2.88
N VAL A 347 16.46 -2.88 -3.47
CA VAL A 347 15.18 -2.92 -2.76
C VAL A 347 14.27 -3.94 -3.43
N HIS A 348 13.94 -5.02 -2.70
CA HIS A 348 12.95 -6.00 -3.13
C HIS A 348 11.55 -5.55 -2.73
N ILE A 349 10.68 -5.34 -3.73
CA ILE A 349 9.30 -4.87 -3.51
C ILE A 349 8.26 -6.00 -3.55
N ALA A 350 8.69 -7.21 -3.89
CA ALA A 350 7.94 -8.45 -3.84
C ALA A 350 8.72 -9.49 -3.02
N ASP A 351 8.00 -10.43 -2.40
CA ASP A 351 8.61 -11.59 -1.77
C ASP A 351 8.92 -12.64 -2.87
N ASP A 352 10.10 -13.28 -2.79
CA ASP A 352 10.59 -14.24 -3.80
C ASP A 352 9.84 -15.59 -3.83
#